data_AF-A0A8T5PR13-F1
#
_entry.id   AF-A0A8T5PR13-F1
#
_cell.length_a   1.000
_cell.length_b   1.000
_cell.length_c   1.000
_cell.angle_alpha   90.00
_cell.angle_beta   90.00
_cell.angle_gamma   90.00
#
_symmetry.space_group_name_H-M   'P 1'
#
loop_
_entity.id
_entity.type
_entity.pdbx_description
1 polymer ?
#
loop_
_entity_poly.entity_id
_entity_poly.type
_entity_poly.pdbx_seq_one_letter_code
_entity_poly.pdbx_strand_id
1 'polypeptide(L)'
;MESQRLLLGVIVFGIIFFTLLFSKPNITGFVPAETFSQKLNIDVLSSQRFMLGSDGVLRLSSLLMSGTVSGSGLVNVYLTDGSAKWLVFSNKKKKSSSLEHITGLAVGDLNIAPGEKLNRIESLPDGYVTRDGVFSNECIETCVLDPSLFSTSSLFLDVIVEPGTSFHLAELRFSMVE
;
A
#
# COMPACT_ATOMS: atom_id res chain seq x y z
N MET A 1 35.04 -17.57 -49.24
CA MET A 1 34.75 -17.78 -47.80
C MET A 1 34.62 -16.45 -47.05
N GLU A 2 35.35 -15.40 -47.44
CA GLU A 2 35.29 -14.05 -46.85
C GLU A 2 33.94 -13.33 -47.08
N SER A 3 33.39 -13.40 -48.29
CA SER A 3 32.13 -12.73 -48.65
C SER A 3 30.91 -13.26 -47.89
N GLN A 4 30.91 -14.54 -47.51
CA GLN A 4 29.84 -15.15 -46.71
C GLN A 4 29.88 -14.67 -45.25
N ARG A 5 31.08 -14.40 -44.70
CA ARG A 5 31.24 -13.83 -43.35
C ARG A 5 30.80 -12.37 -43.32
N LEU A 6 31.10 -11.61 -44.38
CA LEU A 6 30.68 -10.22 -44.53
C LEU A 6 29.15 -10.11 -44.66
N LEU A 7 28.53 -10.97 -45.47
CA LEU A 7 27.08 -11.04 -45.60
C LEU A 7 26.39 -11.37 -44.27
N LEU A 8 26.91 -12.36 -43.53
CA LEU A 8 26.36 -12.74 -42.23
C LEU A 8 26.46 -11.58 -41.22
N GLY A 9 27.59 -10.86 -41.20
CA GLY A 9 27.79 -9.70 -40.34
C GLY A 9 26.78 -8.59 -40.60
N VAL A 10 26.52 -8.29 -41.88
CA VAL A 10 25.52 -7.27 -42.27
C VAL A 10 24.11 -7.69 -41.86
N ILE A 11 23.74 -8.96 -42.04
CA ILE A 11 22.43 -9.47 -41.66
C ILE A 11 22.23 -9.39 -40.14
N VAL A 12 23.21 -9.85 -39.35
CA VAL A 12 23.13 -9.80 -37.88
C VAL A 12 23.03 -8.37 -37.39
N PHE A 13 23.84 -7.46 -37.95
CA PHE A 13 23.80 -6.05 -37.58
C PHE A 13 22.47 -5.39 -37.95
N GLY A 14 21.90 -5.75 -39.12
CA GLY A 14 20.58 -5.30 -39.56
C GLY A 14 19.47 -5.75 -38.62
N ILE A 15 19.50 -7.00 -38.15
CA ILE A 15 18.53 -7.52 -37.18
C ILE A 15 18.62 -6.76 -35.86
N ILE A 16 19.84 -6.57 -35.32
CA ILE A 16 20.05 -5.83 -34.07
C ILE A 16 19.52 -4.39 -34.21
N PHE A 17 19.87 -3.71 -35.29
CA PHE A 17 19.44 -2.33 -35.54
C PHE A 17 17.91 -2.22 -35.69
N PHE A 18 17.29 -3.16 -36.40
CA PHE A 18 15.84 -3.23 -36.53
C PHE A 18 15.19 -3.49 -35.16
N THR A 19 15.72 -4.41 -34.36
CA THR A 19 15.18 -4.65 -33.01
C THR A 19 15.30 -3.41 -32.12
N LEU A 20 16.37 -2.61 -32.21
CA LEU A 20 16.51 -1.39 -31.42
C LEU A 20 15.56 -0.26 -31.87
N LEU A 21 15.27 -0.15 -33.16
CA LEU A 21 14.35 0.87 -33.69
C LEU A 21 12.87 0.54 -33.43
N PHE A 22 12.51 -0.75 -33.48
CA PHE A 22 11.11 -1.19 -33.38
C PHE A 22 10.73 -1.73 -32.00
N SER A 23 11.70 -2.17 -31.19
CA SER A 23 11.46 -2.34 -29.76
C SER A 23 11.42 -0.95 -29.17
N LYS A 24 10.24 -0.38 -28.96
CA LYS A 24 10.09 0.75 -28.05
C LYS A 24 10.65 0.28 -26.72
N PRO A 25 11.84 0.71 -26.28
CA PRO A 25 12.24 0.39 -24.92
C PRO A 25 11.15 0.98 -24.05
N ASN A 26 10.44 0.14 -23.30
CA ASN A 26 9.70 0.64 -22.16
C ASN A 26 10.76 1.18 -21.22
N ILE A 27 11.11 2.45 -21.40
CA ILE A 27 11.85 3.21 -20.42
C ILE A 27 10.92 3.17 -19.21
N THR A 28 11.20 2.24 -18.30
CA THR A 28 10.70 2.29 -16.93
C THR A 28 11.38 3.50 -16.32
N GLY A 29 10.93 4.69 -16.74
CA GLY A 29 11.37 5.94 -16.15
C GLY A 29 11.02 5.82 -14.69
N PHE A 30 12.04 5.94 -13.84
CA PHE A 30 11.82 6.16 -12.42
C PHE A 30 10.96 7.43 -12.34
N VAL A 31 9.66 7.27 -12.13
CA VAL A 31 8.82 8.39 -11.73
C VAL A 31 9.31 8.73 -10.31
N PRO A 32 9.88 9.92 -10.08
CA PRO A 32 10.25 10.31 -8.73
C PRO A 32 8.97 10.30 -7.90
N ALA A 33 8.89 9.37 -6.96
CA ALA A 33 7.82 9.31 -5.98
C ALA A 33 8.41 9.72 -4.65
N GLU A 34 7.92 10.84 -4.12
CA GLU A 34 8.32 11.27 -2.78
C GLU A 34 7.67 10.33 -1.78
N THR A 35 8.50 9.68 -0.96
CA THR A 35 8.03 8.75 0.08
C THR A 35 8.15 9.40 1.44
N PHE A 36 7.04 9.44 2.14
CA PHE A 36 6.85 10.06 3.44
C PHE A 36 6.55 9.01 4.49
N SER A 37 6.70 9.37 5.76
CA SER A 37 6.21 8.53 6.84
C SER A 37 5.95 9.26 8.16
N GLN A 38 4.77 9.03 8.68
CA GLN A 38 4.38 9.64 9.91
C GLN A 38 4.37 8.63 11.04
N LYS A 39 5.07 8.97 12.13
CA LYS A 39 4.88 8.31 13.43
C LYS A 39 3.62 8.85 14.09
N LEU A 40 2.71 7.95 14.44
CA LEU A 40 1.41 8.29 14.99
C LEU A 40 1.29 7.89 16.45
N ASN A 41 1.70 6.66 16.77
CA ASN A 41 1.56 6.07 18.10
C ASN A 41 0.14 6.20 18.66
N ILE A 42 -0.86 5.80 17.88
CA ILE A 42 -2.28 5.93 18.24
C ILE A 42 -2.83 4.57 18.66
N ASP A 43 -3.47 4.52 19.83
CA ASP A 43 -4.24 3.37 20.27
C ASP A 43 -5.70 3.46 19.82
N VAL A 44 -6.17 2.41 19.15
CA VAL A 44 -7.54 2.26 18.67
C VAL A 44 -8.18 1.08 19.40
N LEU A 45 -9.03 1.41 20.37
CA LEU A 45 -9.75 0.44 21.19
C LEU A 45 -11.15 0.12 20.62
N SER A 46 -11.62 0.91 19.68
CA SER A 46 -12.93 0.76 19.03
C SER A 46 -12.87 1.28 17.61
N SER A 47 -13.71 0.74 16.74
CA SER A 47 -13.83 1.19 15.35
C SER A 47 -13.97 2.72 15.23
N GLN A 48 -13.10 3.35 14.45
CA GLN A 48 -13.04 4.80 14.29
C GLN A 48 -12.49 5.21 12.92
N ARG A 49 -12.89 6.40 12.49
CA ARG A 49 -12.41 7.05 11.27
C ARG A 49 -11.34 8.08 11.63
N PHE A 50 -10.28 8.14 10.85
CA PHE A 50 -9.31 9.24 10.87
C PHE A 50 -9.34 10.00 9.57
N MET A 51 -9.10 11.31 9.63
CA MET A 51 -8.95 12.12 8.43
C MET A 51 -7.47 12.25 8.07
N LEU A 52 -7.16 11.97 6.81
CA LEU A 52 -5.87 12.22 6.18
C LEU A 52 -6.05 13.46 5.30
N GLY A 53 -5.53 14.60 5.75
CA GLY A 53 -5.62 15.87 5.03
C GLY A 53 -4.26 16.38 4.59
N SER A 54 -4.23 17.08 3.46
CA SER A 54 -3.10 17.89 3.00
C SER A 54 -3.59 19.27 2.56
N ASP A 55 -2.69 20.25 2.57
CA ASP A 55 -2.96 21.59 2.01
C ASP A 55 -3.17 21.55 0.48
N GLY A 56 -2.79 20.45 -0.18
CA GLY A 56 -2.96 20.21 -1.61
C GLY A 56 -3.77 18.95 -1.94
N VAL A 57 -3.87 18.63 -3.24
CA VAL A 57 -4.51 17.39 -3.71
C VAL A 57 -3.66 16.18 -3.30
N LEU A 58 -4.26 15.19 -2.66
CA LEU A 58 -3.57 13.97 -2.23
C LEU A 58 -3.48 12.97 -3.39
N ARG A 59 -2.33 12.95 -4.07
CA ARG A 59 -2.04 12.00 -5.15
C ARG A 59 -1.25 10.79 -4.63
N LEU A 60 -1.90 10.00 -3.78
CA LEU A 60 -1.27 8.81 -3.20
C LEU A 60 -1.00 7.74 -4.26
N SER A 61 0.25 7.29 -4.35
CA SER A 61 0.65 6.12 -5.14
C SER A 61 0.90 4.88 -4.29
N SER A 62 1.08 5.03 -2.98
CA SER A 62 1.17 3.91 -2.04
C SER A 62 0.79 4.34 -0.62
N LEU A 63 0.28 3.40 0.17
CA LEU A 63 0.08 3.54 1.61
C LEU A 63 0.39 2.20 2.30
N LEU A 64 1.29 2.23 3.28
CA LEU A 64 1.70 1.12 4.11
C LEU A 64 1.54 1.49 5.59
N MET A 65 1.33 0.48 6.44
CA MET A 65 1.10 0.66 7.87
C MET A 65 2.02 -0.22 8.72
N SER A 66 2.44 0.31 9.86
CA SER A 66 3.10 -0.45 10.92
C SER A 66 2.37 -0.29 12.24
N GLY A 67 2.39 -1.34 13.05
CA GLY A 67 1.68 -1.33 14.33
C GLY A 67 1.65 -2.69 15.01
N THR A 68 0.74 -2.81 15.96
CA THR A 68 0.54 -4.03 16.75
C THR A 68 -0.93 -4.31 16.91
N VAL A 69 -1.34 -5.57 16.75
CA VAL A 69 -2.66 -6.06 17.11
C VAL A 69 -2.53 -6.93 18.35
N SER A 70 -3.36 -6.70 19.36
CA SER A 70 -3.42 -7.54 20.56
C SER A 70 -4.85 -7.99 20.81
N GLY A 71 -5.07 -9.30 20.97
CA GLY A 71 -6.39 -9.87 21.18
C GLY A 71 -6.87 -10.76 20.04
N SER A 72 -8.07 -11.33 20.19
CA SER A 72 -8.58 -12.39 19.31
C SER A 72 -9.52 -11.91 18.20
N GLY A 73 -9.95 -10.65 18.22
CA GLY A 73 -10.90 -10.12 17.24
C GLY A 73 -10.24 -9.63 15.95
N LEU A 74 -11.10 -9.41 14.96
CA LEU A 74 -10.69 -8.92 13.65
C LEU A 74 -10.34 -7.43 13.70
N VAL A 75 -9.27 -7.09 13.00
CA VAL A 75 -8.89 -5.71 12.69
C VAL A 75 -8.78 -5.58 11.19
N ASN A 76 -9.53 -4.64 10.62
CA ASN A 76 -9.42 -4.21 9.23
C ASN A 76 -9.18 -2.71 9.18
N VAL A 77 -8.27 -2.28 8.32
CA VAL A 77 -8.04 -0.87 8.06
C VAL A 77 -8.28 -0.58 6.59
N TYR A 78 -9.14 0.38 6.31
CA TYR A 78 -9.47 0.81 4.96
C TYR A 78 -9.02 2.26 4.72
N LEU A 79 -8.47 2.51 3.53
CA LEU A 79 -8.37 3.84 2.97
C LEU A 79 -9.67 4.10 2.19
N THR A 80 -10.26 5.28 2.33
CA THR A 80 -11.46 5.66 1.57
C THR A 80 -11.42 7.13 1.19
N ASP A 81 -11.95 7.45 0.01
CA ASP A 81 -12.22 8.82 -0.44
C ASP A 81 -13.67 9.25 -0.13
N GLY A 82 -14.42 8.41 0.59
CA GLY A 82 -15.85 8.55 0.86
C GLY A 82 -16.76 7.79 -0.11
N SER A 83 -16.27 7.41 -1.29
CA SER A 83 -17.01 6.69 -2.33
C SER A 83 -16.50 5.26 -2.53
N ALA A 84 -15.19 5.11 -2.69
CA ALA A 84 -14.48 3.86 -2.84
C ALA A 84 -13.70 3.55 -1.57
N LYS A 85 -13.43 2.26 -1.35
CA LYS A 85 -12.69 1.76 -0.20
C LYS A 85 -11.63 0.77 -0.66
N TRP A 86 -10.45 0.87 -0.09
CA TRP A 86 -9.30 0.00 -0.35
C TRP A 86 -8.78 -0.57 0.96
N LEU A 87 -8.58 -1.88 1.02
CA LEU A 87 -8.06 -2.54 2.20
C LEU A 87 -6.55 -2.28 2.33
N VAL A 88 -6.17 -1.61 3.40
CA VAL A 88 -4.77 -1.31 3.72
C VAL A 88 -4.16 -2.46 4.51
N PHE A 89 -4.83 -2.86 5.60
CA PHE A 89 -4.35 -3.89 6.51
C PHE A 89 -5.51 -4.77 6.99
N SER A 90 -5.21 -6.05 7.23
CA SER A 90 -6.12 -6.98 7.89
C SER A 90 -5.33 -8.01 8.67
N ASN A 91 -5.71 -8.27 9.91
CA ASN A 91 -5.08 -9.32 10.71
C ASN A 91 -5.63 -10.74 10.41
N LYS A 92 -6.43 -10.90 9.33
CA LYS A 92 -6.95 -12.20 8.92
C LYS A 92 -5.87 -13.05 8.27
N LYS A 93 -5.78 -14.31 8.67
CA LYS A 93 -4.89 -15.33 8.11
C LYS A 93 -5.68 -16.55 7.72
N LYS A 94 -5.45 -17.09 6.53
CA LYS A 94 -6.05 -18.37 6.12
C LYS A 94 -5.43 -19.50 6.95
N LYS A 95 -6.25 -20.42 7.48
CA LYS A 95 -5.81 -21.52 8.38
C LYS A 95 -4.66 -22.39 7.84
N SER A 96 -4.40 -22.36 6.52
CA SER A 96 -3.39 -23.17 5.84
C SER A 96 -2.23 -22.37 5.21
N SER A 97 -2.09 -21.06 5.49
CA SER A 97 -1.04 -20.23 4.88
C SER A 97 0.14 -20.03 5.82
N SER A 98 1.36 -20.39 5.38
CA SER A 98 2.61 -20.27 6.15
C SER A 98 3.45 -19.04 5.79
N LEU A 99 2.92 -18.06 5.05
CA LEU A 99 3.72 -16.91 4.61
C LEU A 99 3.68 -15.78 5.65
N GLU A 100 4.83 -15.54 6.27
CA GLU A 100 5.17 -14.33 7.02
C GLU A 100 5.92 -13.38 6.06
N HIS A 101 5.43 -12.17 5.86
CA HIS A 101 6.15 -11.15 5.11
C HIS A 101 6.44 -9.91 5.97
N ILE A 102 7.67 -9.45 5.85
CA ILE A 102 8.36 -8.35 6.55
C ILE A 102 8.85 -7.39 5.46
N THR A 103 8.74 -6.07 5.61
CA THR A 103 9.70 -5.11 4.98
C THR A 103 9.71 -3.70 5.59
N GLY A 104 10.84 -3.26 6.18
CA GLY A 104 11.68 -2.05 5.87
C GLY A 104 11.20 -0.58 5.99
N LEU A 105 12.01 0.30 6.63
CA LEU A 105 11.83 1.65 7.26
C LEU A 105 11.96 2.98 6.40
N ALA A 106 11.39 4.16 6.80
CA ALA A 106 11.77 5.60 6.52
C ALA A 106 10.72 6.62 7.13
N VAL A 107 10.98 7.93 7.38
CA VAL A 107 10.08 8.89 8.15
C VAL A 107 10.01 10.33 7.54
N GLY A 108 8.81 10.92 7.44
CA GLY A 108 8.44 12.35 7.29
C GLY A 108 6.93 12.65 7.57
N ASP A 109 6.61 13.70 8.35
CA ASP A 109 5.32 13.94 9.03
C ASP A 109 4.09 14.29 8.14
N LEU A 110 2.90 13.81 8.54
CA LEU A 110 1.57 14.20 8.03
C LEU A 110 0.70 14.68 9.23
N ASN A 111 -0.54 15.14 9.07
CA ASN A 111 -1.36 15.61 10.21
C ASN A 111 -2.62 14.75 10.31
N ILE A 112 -2.70 13.91 11.34
CA ILE A 112 -3.82 12.98 11.54
C ILE A 112 -4.63 13.43 12.74
N ALA A 113 -5.88 13.79 12.48
CA ALA A 113 -6.84 14.10 13.52
C ALA A 113 -7.80 12.92 13.72
N PRO A 114 -8.12 12.56 14.98
CA PRO A 114 -9.16 11.57 15.27
C PRO A 114 -10.52 12.11 14.77
N GLY A 115 -11.22 11.31 13.97
CA GLY A 115 -12.54 11.61 13.43
C GLY A 115 -13.66 10.89 14.19
N GLU A 116 -14.78 10.65 13.51
CA GLU A 116 -15.99 10.07 14.11
C GLU A 116 -15.81 8.58 14.48
N LYS A 117 -16.47 8.16 15.57
CA LYS A 117 -16.59 6.74 15.94
C LYS A 117 -17.45 6.00 14.93
N LEU A 118 -16.99 4.83 14.49
CA LEU A 118 -17.72 3.98 13.55
C LEU A 118 -18.43 2.85 14.31
N ASN A 119 -19.76 2.81 14.30
CA ASN A 119 -20.51 1.67 14.85
C ASN A 119 -20.59 0.53 13.83
N ARG A 120 -19.45 -0.08 13.50
CA ARG A 120 -19.34 -1.16 12.50
C ARG A 120 -18.52 -2.32 13.04
N ILE A 121 -19.05 -3.52 12.83
CA ILE A 121 -18.46 -4.82 13.17
C ILE A 121 -18.39 -5.63 11.87
N GLU A 122 -17.27 -6.32 11.64
CA GLU A 122 -17.09 -7.19 10.48
C GLU A 122 -16.74 -8.58 10.95
N SER A 123 -17.42 -9.60 10.40
CA SER A 123 -17.22 -10.99 10.81
C SER A 123 -16.07 -11.65 10.05
N LEU A 124 -15.33 -12.50 10.75
CA LEU A 124 -14.31 -13.36 10.16
C LEU A 124 -14.95 -14.42 9.22
N PRO A 125 -14.53 -14.53 7.95
CA PRO A 125 -15.04 -15.57 7.04
C PRO A 125 -14.59 -16.98 7.44
N ASP A 126 -15.36 -18.00 7.03
CA ASP A 126 -14.99 -19.39 7.25
C ASP A 126 -13.62 -19.75 6.66
N GLY A 127 -12.82 -20.50 7.42
CA GLY A 127 -11.47 -20.91 7.02
C GLY A 127 -10.36 -19.89 7.30
N TYR A 128 -10.69 -18.75 7.90
CA TYR A 128 -9.73 -17.76 8.39
C TYR A 128 -9.62 -17.81 9.93
N VAL A 129 -8.50 -17.30 10.43
CA VAL A 129 -8.20 -17.02 11.85
C VAL A 129 -7.61 -15.63 11.96
N THR A 130 -7.78 -14.98 13.10
CA THR A 130 -7.11 -13.72 13.42
C THR A 130 -5.67 -14.00 13.87
N ARG A 131 -4.75 -13.09 13.55
CA ARG A 131 -3.37 -13.11 14.00
C ARG A 131 -3.12 -11.89 14.89
N ASP A 132 -2.56 -12.10 16.06
CA ASP A 132 -2.03 -11.04 16.91
C ASP A 132 -0.53 -10.80 16.63
N GLY A 133 0.01 -9.73 17.19
CA GLY A 133 1.42 -9.38 17.11
C GLY A 133 1.72 -8.14 16.28
N VAL A 134 3.01 -7.94 16.04
CA VAL A 134 3.56 -6.77 15.37
C VAL A 134 3.50 -6.98 13.85
N PHE A 135 3.14 -5.93 13.13
CA PHE A 135 3.24 -5.86 11.67
C PHE A 135 4.04 -4.61 11.28
N SER A 136 4.81 -4.72 10.19
CA SER A 136 5.68 -3.62 9.75
C SER A 136 5.61 -3.40 8.24
N ASN A 137 5.19 -2.19 7.89
CA ASN A 137 4.95 -1.68 6.54
C ASN A 137 4.19 -2.70 5.69
N GLU A 138 3.10 -3.19 6.26
CA GLU A 138 2.16 -4.03 5.56
C GLU A 138 1.20 -3.15 4.74
N CYS A 139 0.83 -3.67 3.57
CA CYS A 139 -0.20 -3.15 2.69
C CYS A 139 -0.86 -4.34 1.99
N ILE A 140 -2.14 -4.24 1.64
CA ILE A 140 -2.86 -5.28 0.90
C ILE A 140 -3.22 -4.77 -0.50
N GLU A 141 -4.15 -3.83 -0.61
CA GLU A 141 -4.58 -3.24 -1.88
C GLU A 141 -3.87 -1.90 -2.15
N THR A 142 -3.29 -1.29 -1.12
CA THR A 142 -2.71 0.05 -1.20
C THR A 142 -1.20 0.07 -1.43
N CYS A 143 -0.59 -1.07 -1.75
CA CYS A 143 0.84 -1.15 -2.06
C CYS A 143 1.19 -0.38 -3.33
N VAL A 144 0.29 -0.40 -4.31
CA VAL A 144 0.39 0.31 -5.57
C VAL A 144 -1.00 0.85 -5.88
N LEU A 145 -1.15 2.16 -5.80
CA LEU A 145 -2.37 2.87 -6.10
C LEU A 145 -2.18 3.68 -7.39
N ASP A 146 -3.26 3.80 -8.15
CA ASP A 146 -3.31 4.74 -9.27
C ASP A 146 -3.62 6.14 -8.70
N PRO A 147 -2.69 7.11 -8.77
CA PRO A 147 -2.90 8.44 -8.20
C PRO A 147 -4.07 9.19 -8.83
N SER A 148 -4.47 8.82 -10.06
CA SER A 148 -5.62 9.42 -10.73
C SER A 148 -6.96 9.08 -10.07
N LEU A 149 -6.99 8.05 -9.23
CA LEU A 149 -8.17 7.70 -8.43
C LEU A 149 -8.44 8.73 -7.32
N PHE A 150 -7.44 9.51 -6.93
CA PHE A 150 -7.55 10.49 -5.87
C PHE A 150 -7.45 11.90 -6.44
N SER A 151 -8.57 12.62 -6.43
CA SER A 151 -8.64 14.02 -6.83
C SER A 151 -9.06 14.95 -5.68
N THR A 152 -9.12 14.41 -4.47
CA THR A 152 -9.54 15.12 -3.26
C THR A 152 -8.34 15.55 -2.44
N SER A 153 -8.50 16.62 -1.65
CA SER A 153 -7.52 17.06 -0.65
C SER A 153 -7.61 16.28 0.67
N SER A 154 -8.64 15.45 0.82
CA SER A 154 -8.88 14.62 1.99
C SER A 154 -9.20 13.18 1.62
N LEU A 155 -8.64 12.27 2.41
CA LEU A 155 -8.95 10.86 2.45
C LEU A 155 -9.23 10.47 3.90
N PHE A 156 -9.78 9.29 4.10
CA PHE A 156 -10.07 8.78 5.43
C PHE A 156 -9.47 7.40 5.63
N LEU A 157 -9.01 7.17 6.85
CA LEU A 157 -8.56 5.87 7.33
C LEU A 157 -9.63 5.31 8.27
N ASP A 158 -10.39 4.33 7.80
CA ASP A 158 -11.40 3.64 8.59
C ASP A 158 -10.77 2.43 9.26
N VAL A 159 -10.55 2.51 10.57
CA VAL A 159 -10.03 1.42 11.39
C VAL A 159 -11.22 0.72 12.03
N ILE A 160 -11.46 -0.54 11.68
CA ILE A 160 -12.52 -1.38 12.22
C ILE A 160 -11.88 -2.38 13.19
N VAL A 161 -12.31 -2.35 14.45
CA VAL A 161 -11.78 -3.20 15.52
C VAL A 161 -12.92 -3.92 16.21
N GLU A 162 -12.86 -5.25 16.24
CA GLU A 162 -13.82 -6.06 16.99
C GLU A 162 -13.56 -6.00 18.52
N PRO A 163 -14.62 -6.18 19.33
CA PRO A 163 -14.50 -6.22 20.79
C PRO A 163 -13.46 -7.24 21.27
N GLY A 164 -12.76 -6.91 22.37
CA GLY A 164 -11.72 -7.76 22.94
C GLY A 164 -10.37 -7.69 22.20
N THR A 165 -10.20 -6.70 21.32
CA THR A 165 -8.97 -6.45 20.56
C THR A 165 -8.55 -5.00 20.73
N SER A 166 -7.24 -4.77 20.82
CA SER A 166 -6.64 -3.44 20.71
C SER A 166 -5.75 -3.38 19.48
N PHE A 167 -5.82 -2.26 18.78
CA PHE A 167 -4.98 -1.97 17.63
C PHE A 167 -4.13 -0.75 17.93
N HIS A 168 -2.81 -0.90 17.87
CA HIS A 168 -1.88 0.20 18.00
C HIS A 168 -1.33 0.55 16.62
N LEU A 169 -1.64 1.75 16.13
CA LEU A 169 -1.09 2.30 14.90
C LEU A 169 0.19 3.08 15.21
N ALA A 170 1.34 2.48 14.92
CA ALA A 170 2.63 3.08 15.19
C ALA A 170 3.03 4.09 14.11
N GLU A 171 2.91 3.70 12.84
CA GLU A 171 3.45 4.47 11.72
C GLU A 171 2.63 4.28 10.45
N LEU A 172 2.48 5.35 9.65
CA LEU A 172 2.01 5.30 8.27
C LEU A 172 3.15 5.67 7.34
N ARG A 173 3.29 4.95 6.22
CA ARG A 173 4.19 5.31 5.12
C ARG A 173 3.39 5.50 3.87
N PHE A 174 3.71 6.51 3.09
CA PHE A 174 2.99 6.75 1.86
C PHE A 174 3.88 7.40 0.83
N SER A 175 3.59 7.14 -0.44
CA SER A 175 4.26 7.81 -1.56
C SER A 175 3.26 8.69 -2.29
N MET A 176 3.72 9.85 -2.76
CA MET A 176 2.95 10.76 -3.59
C MET A 176 3.64 10.97 -4.94
N VAL A 177 2.82 11.21 -5.96
CA VAL A 177 3.27 11.57 -7.31
C VAL A 177 2.79 12.99 -7.58
N GLU A 178 3.71 13.85 -8.01
CA GLU A 178 3.38 15.21 -8.45
C GLU A 178 2.44 15.22 -9.67
#